data_AF-A0A0D7E3J8-F1
#
_entry.id   AF-A0A0D7E3J8-F1
#
_cell.length_a   1.000
_cell.length_b   1.000
_cell.length_c   1.000
_cell.angle_alpha   90.00
_cell.angle_beta   90.00
_cell.angle_gamma   90.00
#
_symmetry.space_group_name_H-M   'P 1'
#
loop_
_entity.id
_entity.type
_entity.pdbx_description
1 polymer ?
#
loop_
_entity_poly.entity_id
_entity_poly.type
_entity_poly.pdbx_seq_one_letter_code
_entity_poly.pdbx_strand_id
1 'polypeptide(L)'
;VPRWNGGRIPLSSELADAVVEQLGAASRGRFESDEMRLIEPLLRVQMDWSALPTETTLLAEVMKSREGWHLFLYPFAGRHVHLGLASLLAWRMGQQQPLTFSIAVNDYGFELLSATEVDWLKWLTPELFSQKNLLQDVLASLNAGELARRRFREIARIAGLVFSGYPGAQKSARQLQASSGLFFDVFRQYDPANLLLTQAEEEVLRQELEVERLEQTMNRLQGRQLDIHQVRRTTPLAFPLMVERFRESMSSEKLADRIRRMVAELDKAAGPGGYQPEANASIMVERETAPKRKARQTKDGTPRLRKPKRAP
;
A
#
# COMPACT_ATOMS: atom_id res chain seq x y z
N VAL A 1 -17.06 -16.05 8.69
CA VAL A 1 -17.77 -14.90 8.09
C VAL A 1 -16.95 -14.50 6.88
N PRO A 2 -17.49 -14.58 5.66
CA PRO A 2 -16.81 -14.10 4.46
C PRO A 2 -16.46 -12.63 4.70
N ARG A 3 -15.18 -12.28 4.59
CA ARG A 3 -14.74 -10.88 4.61
C ARG A 3 -15.00 -10.36 3.21
N TRP A 4 -16.04 -9.56 3.05
CA TRP A 4 -16.21 -8.72 1.87
C TRP A 4 -15.26 -7.53 2.04
N ASN A 5 -14.16 -7.51 1.28
CA ASN A 5 -13.27 -6.35 1.14
C ASN A 5 -13.91 -5.20 0.34
N GLY A 6 -15.24 -5.18 0.18
CA GLY A 6 -15.98 -4.29 -0.73
C GLY A 6 -16.07 -2.82 -0.31
N GLY A 7 -15.32 -2.38 0.70
CA GLY A 7 -15.32 -0.98 1.15
C GLY A 7 -14.29 -0.08 0.47
N ARG A 8 -13.37 -0.65 -0.32
CA ARG A 8 -12.34 0.11 -1.05
C ARG A 8 -12.35 -0.33 -2.51
N ILE A 9 -13.29 0.21 -3.29
CA ILE A 9 -13.21 0.09 -4.75
C ILE A 9 -11.99 0.93 -5.15
N PRO A 10 -10.95 0.33 -5.76
CA PRO A 10 -9.79 1.09 -6.21
C PRO A 10 -10.25 2.14 -7.22
N LEU A 11 -9.61 3.31 -7.23
CA LEU A 11 -9.83 4.29 -8.29
C LEU A 11 -9.63 3.59 -9.65
N SER A 12 -10.61 3.70 -10.55
CA SER A 12 -10.40 3.29 -11.94
C SER A 12 -9.35 4.19 -12.58
N SER A 13 -8.71 3.70 -13.65
CA SER A 13 -7.74 4.49 -14.43
C SER A 13 -8.33 5.84 -14.87
N GLU A 14 -9.56 5.81 -15.35
CA GLU A 14 -10.27 6.97 -15.91
C GLU A 14 -10.57 8.00 -14.82
N LEU A 15 -11.00 7.54 -13.64
CA LEU A 15 -11.22 8.43 -12.51
C LEU A 15 -9.90 9.04 -12.01
N ALA A 16 -8.82 8.25 -12.00
CA ALA A 16 -7.50 8.72 -11.57
C ALA A 16 -6.96 9.80 -12.51
N ASP A 17 -7.09 9.60 -13.83
CA ASP A 17 -6.69 10.56 -14.84
C ASP A 17 -7.55 11.84 -14.78
N ALA A 18 -8.87 11.73 -14.56
CA ALA A 18 -9.75 12.88 -14.37
C ALA A 18 -9.39 13.70 -13.12
N VAL A 19 -9.02 13.04 -12.01
CA VAL A 19 -8.54 13.73 -10.80
C VAL A 19 -7.23 14.48 -11.10
N VAL A 20 -6.29 13.85 -11.81
CA VAL A 20 -5.02 14.51 -12.20
C VAL A 20 -5.27 15.72 -13.11
N GLU A 21 -6.23 15.65 -14.03
CA GLU A 21 -6.64 16.79 -14.87
C GLU A 21 -7.17 17.96 -14.02
N GLN A 22 -8.01 17.67 -13.02
CA GLN A 22 -8.52 18.70 -12.09
C GLN A 22 -7.40 19.30 -11.23
N LEU A 23 -6.47 18.49 -10.73
CA LEU A 23 -5.28 18.97 -10.01
C LEU A 23 -4.36 19.80 -10.91
N GLY A 24 -4.19 19.39 -12.16
CA GLY A 24 -3.50 20.15 -13.19
C GLY A 24 -4.16 21.50 -13.44
N ALA A 25 -5.49 21.55 -13.57
CA ALA A 25 -6.23 22.81 -13.70
C ALA A 25 -6.08 23.71 -12.46
N ALA A 26 -6.15 23.14 -11.26
CA ALA A 26 -5.92 23.84 -9.99
C ALA A 26 -4.50 24.42 -9.89
N SER A 27 -3.48 23.69 -10.37
CA SER A 27 -2.09 24.18 -10.43
C SER A 27 -1.93 25.45 -11.28
N ARG A 28 -2.88 25.67 -12.21
CA ARG A 28 -2.97 26.84 -13.09
C ARG A 28 -3.96 27.89 -12.57
N GLY A 29 -4.42 27.75 -11.32
CA GLY A 29 -5.36 28.66 -10.66
C GLY A 29 -6.82 28.51 -11.10
N ARG A 30 -7.20 27.41 -11.75
CA ARG A 30 -8.58 27.18 -12.21
C ARG A 30 -9.31 26.22 -11.26
N PHE A 31 -10.37 26.72 -10.61
CA PHE A 31 -11.24 25.97 -9.69
C PHE A 31 -12.70 26.09 -10.16
N GLU A 32 -13.09 25.30 -11.15
CA GLU A 32 -14.36 25.50 -11.88
C GLU A 32 -15.57 24.86 -11.19
N SER A 33 -15.41 23.68 -10.60
CA SER A 33 -16.52 22.96 -9.94
C SER A 33 -16.73 23.41 -8.49
N ASP A 34 -17.92 23.14 -7.94
CA ASP A 34 -18.23 23.41 -6.53
C ASP A 34 -17.31 22.62 -5.58
N GLU A 35 -17.01 21.37 -5.93
CA GLU A 35 -16.06 20.53 -5.20
C GLU A 35 -14.65 21.12 -5.25
N MET A 36 -14.19 21.60 -6.41
CA MET A 36 -12.87 22.22 -6.56
C MET A 36 -12.75 23.52 -5.76
N ARG A 37 -13.81 24.34 -5.74
CA ARG A 37 -13.86 25.55 -4.89
C ARG A 37 -13.88 25.21 -3.41
N LEU A 38 -14.54 24.13 -3.01
CA LEU A 38 -14.56 23.65 -1.63
C LEU A 38 -13.16 23.21 -1.16
N ILE A 39 -12.41 22.49 -1.99
CA ILE A 39 -11.07 21.99 -1.64
C ILE A 39 -9.94 22.98 -1.95
N GLU A 40 -10.22 24.08 -2.63
CA GLU A 40 -9.24 25.10 -3.00
C GLU A 40 -8.30 25.53 -1.86
N PRO A 41 -8.78 25.80 -0.62
CA PRO A 41 -7.88 26.22 0.44
C PRO A 41 -6.84 25.14 0.80
N LEU A 42 -7.23 23.87 0.75
CA LEU A 42 -6.31 22.76 0.99
C LEU A 42 -5.29 22.60 -0.15
N LEU A 43 -5.74 22.77 -1.40
CA LEU A 43 -4.87 22.73 -2.57
C LEU A 43 -3.88 23.90 -2.60
N ARG A 44 -4.28 25.08 -2.11
CA ARG A 44 -3.36 26.22 -1.92
C ARG A 44 -2.25 25.89 -0.93
N VAL A 45 -2.57 25.29 0.21
CA VAL A 45 -1.56 24.83 1.19
C VAL A 45 -0.60 23.82 0.55
N GLN A 46 -1.11 22.90 -0.27
CA GLN A 46 -0.28 21.94 -1.01
C GLN A 46 0.68 22.65 -1.99
N MET A 47 0.21 23.65 -2.74
CA MET A 47 1.04 24.44 -3.65
C MET A 47 2.04 25.36 -2.93
N ASP A 48 1.71 25.83 -1.73
CA ASP A 48 2.61 26.67 -0.95
C ASP A 48 3.78 25.88 -0.35
N TRP A 49 3.56 24.60 -0.06
CA TRP A 49 4.57 23.74 0.57
C TRP A 49 5.34 22.85 -0.41
N SER A 50 4.77 22.60 -1.59
CA SER A 50 5.23 21.63 -2.59
C SER A 50 4.65 22.04 -3.97
N ALA A 51 4.06 21.10 -4.70
CA ALA A 51 3.33 21.34 -5.94
C ALA A 51 2.11 20.42 -6.05
N LEU A 52 1.36 20.56 -7.14
CA LEU A 52 0.29 19.63 -7.52
C LEU A 52 0.74 18.73 -8.66
N PRO A 53 0.39 17.43 -8.63
CA PRO A 53 0.65 16.53 -9.74
C PRO A 53 -0.17 16.98 -10.96
N THR A 54 0.43 16.88 -12.15
CA THR A 54 -0.23 17.25 -13.41
C THR A 54 -0.22 16.07 -14.39
N GLU A 55 -0.86 16.28 -15.53
CA GLU A 55 -0.91 15.35 -16.66
C GLU A 55 0.52 15.04 -17.18
N THR A 56 1.44 15.99 -17.03
CA THR A 56 2.81 15.94 -17.57
C THR A 56 3.90 15.75 -16.52
N THR A 57 3.57 15.94 -15.24
CA THR A 57 4.54 15.87 -14.14
C THR A 57 4.28 14.67 -13.23
N LEU A 58 5.37 14.12 -12.67
CA LEU A 58 5.35 13.18 -11.57
C LEU A 58 5.82 13.91 -10.32
N LEU A 59 4.89 14.20 -9.40
CA LEU A 59 5.22 14.84 -8.14
C LEU A 59 5.92 13.83 -7.21
N ALA A 60 7.03 14.27 -6.63
CA ALA A 60 7.75 13.57 -5.58
C ALA A 60 8.05 14.52 -4.42
N GLU A 61 7.79 14.08 -3.20
CA GLU A 61 8.09 14.87 -2.00
C GLU A 61 9.06 14.13 -1.10
N VAL A 62 10.14 14.80 -0.73
CA VAL A 62 11.18 14.26 0.15
C VAL A 62 11.10 14.98 1.48
N MET A 63 10.95 14.23 2.57
CA MET A 63 10.78 14.78 3.92
C MET A 63 11.67 14.06 4.92
N LYS A 64 12.28 14.80 5.84
CA LYS A 64 12.91 14.25 7.03
C LYS A 64 11.98 14.41 8.23
N SER A 65 11.74 13.33 8.96
CA SER A 65 10.98 13.34 10.22
C SER A 65 11.76 12.65 11.34
N ARG A 66 11.11 12.54 12.51
CA ARG A 66 11.65 11.77 13.65
C ARG A 66 11.69 10.26 13.38
N GLU A 67 10.88 9.78 12.43
CA GLU A 67 10.78 8.36 12.09
C GLU A 67 11.78 7.96 11.00
N GLY A 68 12.37 8.93 10.29
CA GLY A 68 13.37 8.69 9.26
C GLY A 68 13.22 9.64 8.06
N TRP A 69 13.58 9.11 6.90
CA TRP A 69 13.58 9.80 5.61
C TRP A 69 12.48 9.24 4.73
N HIS A 70 11.61 10.11 4.24
CA HIS A 70 10.41 9.77 3.51
C HIS A 70 10.56 10.23 2.06
N LEU A 71 10.19 9.35 1.14
CA LEU A 71 9.78 9.72 -0.22
C LEU A 71 8.29 9.46 -0.34
N PHE A 72 7.53 10.48 -0.72
CA PHE A 72 6.16 10.33 -1.19
C PHE A 72 6.14 10.50 -2.70
N LEU A 73 5.48 9.58 -3.40
CA LEU A 73 5.33 9.63 -4.86
C LEU A 73 3.84 9.53 -5.22
N TYR A 74 3.41 10.31 -6.22
CA TYR A 74 1.99 10.43 -6.57
C TYR A 74 1.69 10.03 -8.03
N PRO A 75 1.70 8.73 -8.39
CA PRO A 75 1.45 8.27 -9.76
C PRO A 75 -0.02 8.26 -10.21
N PHE A 76 -0.97 8.22 -9.27
CA PHE A 76 -2.41 8.02 -9.55
C PHE A 76 -2.67 6.78 -10.42
N ALA A 77 -2.23 5.61 -9.95
CA ALA A 77 -2.36 4.33 -10.65
C ALA A 77 -3.19 3.29 -9.87
N GLY A 78 -3.69 3.64 -8.68
CA GLY A 78 -4.45 2.74 -7.82
C GLY A 78 -3.58 1.86 -6.91
N ARG A 79 -4.20 1.31 -5.86
CA ARG A 79 -3.49 0.69 -4.74
C ARG A 79 -2.58 -0.49 -5.11
N HIS A 80 -3.04 -1.44 -5.93
CA HIS A 80 -2.23 -2.62 -6.30
C HIS A 80 -0.99 -2.21 -7.11
N VAL A 81 -1.17 -1.31 -8.08
CA VAL A 81 -0.07 -0.78 -8.87
C VAL A 81 0.92 0.00 -8.00
N HIS A 82 0.43 0.80 -7.06
CA HIS A 82 1.30 1.51 -6.11
C HIS A 82 2.09 0.56 -5.20
N LEU A 83 1.50 -0.56 -4.78
CA LEU A 83 2.23 -1.57 -4.02
C LEU A 83 3.35 -2.20 -4.85
N GLY A 84 3.05 -2.63 -6.08
CA GLY A 84 4.04 -3.17 -7.00
C GLY A 84 5.16 -2.17 -7.30
N LEU A 85 4.79 -0.93 -7.59
CA LEU A 85 5.72 0.16 -7.87
C LEU A 85 6.60 0.48 -6.65
N ALA A 86 6.02 0.66 -5.46
CA ALA A 86 6.78 0.94 -4.25
C ALA A 86 7.77 -0.18 -3.91
N SER A 87 7.33 -1.43 -3.97
CA SER A 87 8.21 -2.58 -3.75
C SER A 87 9.33 -2.63 -4.77
N LEU A 88 9.02 -2.46 -6.06
CA LEU A 88 9.99 -2.43 -7.14
C LEU A 88 11.06 -1.36 -6.93
N LEU A 89 10.65 -0.12 -6.67
CA LEU A 89 11.60 0.98 -6.44
C LEU A 89 12.46 0.71 -5.20
N ALA A 90 11.87 0.22 -4.12
CA ALA A 90 12.60 -0.15 -2.90
C ALA A 90 13.67 -1.22 -3.18
N TRP A 91 13.34 -2.24 -3.97
CA TRP A 91 14.28 -3.28 -4.37
C TRP A 91 15.39 -2.75 -5.27
N ARG A 92 15.05 -1.96 -6.30
CA ARG A 92 16.05 -1.34 -7.20
C ARG A 92 17.02 -0.45 -6.43
N MET A 93 16.52 0.29 -5.45
CA MET A 93 17.37 1.07 -4.54
C MET A 93 18.21 0.19 -3.63
N GLY A 94 17.66 -0.92 -3.12
CA GLY A 94 18.36 -1.92 -2.32
C GLY A 94 19.56 -2.56 -3.04
N GLN A 95 19.48 -2.67 -4.38
CA GLN A 95 20.58 -3.16 -5.22
C GLN A 95 21.73 -2.17 -5.34
N GLN A 96 21.48 -0.86 -5.18
CA GLN A 96 22.49 0.19 -5.24
C GLN A 96 23.11 0.45 -3.85
N GLN A 97 22.30 0.40 -2.81
CA GLN A 97 22.70 0.61 -1.42
C GLN A 97 21.87 -0.28 -0.49
N PRO A 98 22.49 -0.99 0.48
CA PRO A 98 21.75 -1.76 1.48
C PRO A 98 20.83 -0.86 2.30
N LEU A 99 19.53 -0.95 2.05
CA LEU A 99 18.50 -0.10 2.65
C LEU A 99 17.27 -0.95 3.01
N THR A 100 16.63 -0.61 4.12
CA THR A 100 15.32 -1.14 4.49
C THR A 100 14.28 -0.05 4.31
N PHE A 101 13.19 -0.39 3.62
CA PHE A 101 12.05 0.50 3.42
C PHE A 101 10.80 -0.03 4.12
N SER A 102 10.11 0.86 4.84
CA SER A 102 8.69 0.67 5.17
C SER A 102 7.86 1.29 4.05
N ILE A 103 6.84 0.56 3.59
CA ILE A 103 5.98 0.96 2.47
C ILE A 103 4.58 1.25 3.00
N ALA A 104 3.97 2.35 2.57
CA ALA A 104 2.54 2.60 2.74
C ALA A 104 1.94 3.06 1.41
N VAL A 105 0.70 2.63 1.10
CA VAL A 105 0.06 2.87 -0.19
C VAL A 105 -1.39 3.31 -0.02
N ASN A 106 -1.87 4.16 -0.92
CA ASN A 106 -3.28 4.47 -1.08
C ASN A 106 -3.66 4.53 -2.57
N ASP A 107 -4.80 5.11 -2.91
CA ASP A 107 -5.31 5.13 -4.29
C ASP A 107 -4.62 6.14 -5.22
N TYR A 108 -3.92 7.14 -4.69
CA TYR A 108 -3.22 8.15 -5.51
C TYR A 108 -1.68 8.11 -5.42
N GLY A 109 -1.12 7.44 -4.41
CA GLY A 109 0.33 7.37 -4.26
C GLY A 109 0.83 6.35 -3.24
N PHE A 110 2.12 6.48 -2.91
CA PHE A 110 2.79 5.67 -1.90
C PHE A 110 3.91 6.43 -1.17
N GLU A 111 4.28 5.90 -0.01
CA GLU A 111 5.39 6.33 0.84
C GLU A 111 6.48 5.24 0.88
N LEU A 112 7.74 5.64 0.70
CA LEU A 112 8.92 4.86 1.05
C LEU A 112 9.63 5.54 2.23
N LEU A 113 9.63 4.89 3.39
CA LEU A 113 10.30 5.36 4.60
C LEU A 113 11.56 4.54 4.88
N SER A 114 12.70 5.20 4.97
CA SER A 114 13.98 4.61 5.38
C SER A 114 14.51 5.24 6.66
N ALA A 115 15.20 4.45 7.49
CA ALA A 115 15.90 4.95 8.68
C ALA A 115 17.14 5.79 8.31
N THR A 116 17.73 5.50 7.15
CA THR A 116 18.93 6.14 6.60
C THR A 116 18.59 7.09 5.47
N GLU A 117 19.41 8.14 5.31
CA GLU A 117 19.21 9.12 4.24
C GLU A 117 19.36 8.47 2.88
N VAL A 118 18.43 8.81 1.98
CA VAL A 118 18.48 8.44 0.56
C VAL A 118 18.39 9.72 -0.23
N ASP A 119 19.42 10.01 -1.04
CA ASP A 119 19.46 11.19 -1.89
C ASP A 119 18.55 10.99 -3.12
N TRP A 120 17.24 11.12 -2.90
CA TRP A 120 16.24 10.93 -3.94
C TRP A 120 16.36 11.94 -5.07
N LEU A 121 16.92 13.13 -4.84
CA LEU A 121 17.18 14.09 -5.91
C LEU A 121 18.18 13.54 -6.93
N LYS A 122 19.15 12.76 -6.46
CA LYS A 122 20.12 12.07 -7.31
C LYS A 122 19.58 10.76 -7.89
N TRP A 123 18.86 9.98 -7.10
CA TRP A 123 18.52 8.59 -7.43
C TRP A 123 17.17 8.42 -8.13
N LEU A 124 16.20 9.31 -7.90
CA LEU A 124 14.90 9.26 -8.56
C LEU A 124 15.04 9.78 -9.99
N THR A 125 15.48 8.90 -10.89
CA THR A 125 15.71 9.20 -12.30
C THR A 125 14.73 8.43 -13.17
N PRO A 126 14.50 8.83 -14.44
CA PRO A 126 13.68 8.07 -15.37
C PRO A 126 14.09 6.59 -15.51
N GLU A 127 15.38 6.27 -15.32
CA GLU A 127 15.87 4.89 -15.36
C GLU A 127 15.30 4.03 -14.23
N LEU A 128 14.95 4.61 -13.09
CA LEU A 128 14.29 3.89 -12.00
C LEU A 128 12.90 3.37 -12.41
N PHE A 129 12.30 3.98 -13.44
CA PHE A 129 11.04 3.57 -14.07
C PHE A 129 11.24 2.73 -15.35
N SER A 130 12.48 2.32 -15.65
CA SER A 130 12.78 1.47 -16.81
C SER A 130 12.07 0.13 -16.73
N GLN A 131 11.52 -0.33 -17.85
CA GLN A 131 10.89 -1.66 -17.96
C GLN A 131 11.92 -2.79 -18.13
N LYS A 132 13.22 -2.45 -18.22
CA LYS A 132 14.28 -3.45 -18.32
C LYS A 132 14.25 -4.35 -17.08
N ASN A 133 14.21 -5.67 -17.30
CA ASN A 133 14.13 -6.71 -16.27
C ASN A 133 12.93 -6.58 -15.31
N LEU A 134 11.86 -5.85 -15.70
CA LEU A 134 10.75 -5.55 -14.80
C LEU A 134 10.17 -6.79 -14.11
N LEU A 135 9.88 -7.85 -14.86
CA LEU A 135 9.29 -9.07 -14.32
C LEU A 135 10.18 -9.69 -13.23
N GLN A 136 11.48 -9.78 -13.51
CA GLN A 136 12.47 -10.33 -12.59
C GLN A 136 12.58 -9.47 -11.32
N ASP A 137 12.64 -8.15 -11.50
CA ASP A 137 12.75 -7.20 -10.39
C ASP A 137 11.49 -7.22 -9.52
N VAL A 138 10.29 -7.29 -10.13
CA VAL A 138 9.01 -7.36 -9.40
C VAL A 138 8.94 -8.63 -8.55
N LEU A 139 9.29 -9.79 -9.12
CA LEU A 139 9.36 -11.05 -8.40
C LEU A 139 10.37 -11.02 -7.25
N ALA A 140 11.49 -10.32 -7.41
CA ALA A 140 12.50 -10.20 -6.36
C ALA A 140 12.13 -9.15 -5.29
N SER A 141 11.36 -8.13 -5.66
CA SER A 141 11.05 -6.97 -4.82
C SER A 141 9.94 -7.21 -3.81
N LEU A 142 8.92 -7.92 -4.25
CA LEU A 142 7.89 -8.42 -3.37
C LEU A 142 8.48 -9.67 -2.74
N ASN A 143 8.01 -10.04 -1.55
CA ASN A 143 8.28 -11.37 -1.03
C ASN A 143 7.49 -12.39 -1.89
N ALA A 144 7.70 -12.41 -3.20
CA ALA A 144 6.92 -13.15 -4.19
C ALA A 144 7.04 -14.64 -3.91
N GLY A 145 8.12 -15.08 -3.26
CA GLY A 145 8.20 -16.43 -2.70
C GLY A 145 7.05 -16.76 -1.74
N GLU A 146 6.67 -15.86 -0.83
CA GLU A 146 5.55 -16.07 0.09
C GLU A 146 4.18 -15.94 -0.60
N LEU A 147 4.04 -14.98 -1.53
CA LEU A 147 2.80 -14.83 -2.30
C LEU A 147 2.56 -16.00 -3.24
N ALA A 148 3.59 -16.45 -3.97
CA ALA A 148 3.55 -17.61 -4.84
C ALA A 148 3.32 -18.87 -4.01
N ARG A 149 3.98 -19.03 -2.85
CA ARG A 149 3.70 -20.13 -1.92
C ARG A 149 2.24 -20.14 -1.45
N ARG A 150 1.62 -18.96 -1.25
CA ARG A 150 0.21 -18.84 -0.90
C ARG A 150 -0.69 -19.23 -2.08
N ARG A 151 -0.41 -18.75 -3.30
CA ARG A 151 -1.18 -19.06 -4.53
C ARG A 151 -1.04 -20.52 -4.94
N PHE A 152 0.15 -21.08 -4.80
CA PHE A 152 0.45 -22.49 -5.06
C PHE A 152 -0.44 -23.44 -4.27
N ARG A 153 -0.99 -23.05 -3.11
CA ARG A 153 -1.95 -23.89 -2.37
C ARG A 153 -3.22 -24.18 -3.16
N GLU A 154 -3.73 -23.21 -3.90
CA GLU A 154 -4.93 -23.37 -4.71
C GLU A 154 -4.62 -24.22 -5.95
N ILE A 155 -3.50 -23.93 -6.61
CA ILE A 155 -2.98 -24.70 -7.76
C ILE A 155 -2.72 -26.16 -7.37
N ALA A 156 -2.04 -26.42 -6.26
CA ALA A 156 -1.74 -27.77 -5.78
C ALA A 156 -3.01 -28.57 -5.41
N ARG A 157 -4.09 -27.88 -4.99
CA ARG A 157 -5.39 -28.51 -4.78
C ARG A 157 -6.06 -28.87 -6.10
N ILE A 158 -6.04 -27.97 -7.09
CA ILE A 158 -6.62 -28.20 -8.42
C ILE A 158 -5.85 -29.31 -9.15
N ALA A 159 -4.52 -29.31 -9.07
CA ALA A 159 -3.64 -30.31 -9.65
C ALA A 159 -3.67 -31.68 -8.93
N GLY A 160 -4.47 -31.83 -7.86
CA GLY A 160 -4.60 -33.09 -7.12
C GLY A 160 -3.41 -33.45 -6.22
N LEU A 161 -2.39 -32.60 -6.11
CA LEU A 161 -1.23 -32.80 -5.23
C LEU A 161 -1.61 -32.77 -3.74
N VAL A 162 -2.63 -31.97 -3.41
CA VAL A 162 -3.10 -31.82 -2.03
C VAL A 162 -4.54 -32.29 -1.90
N PHE A 163 -4.72 -33.43 -1.24
CA PHE A 163 -6.04 -33.97 -0.93
C PHE A 163 -6.71 -33.20 0.21
N SER A 164 -7.89 -32.63 -0.04
CA SER A 164 -8.67 -31.84 0.93
C SER A 164 -9.43 -32.65 1.98
N GLY A 165 -9.58 -33.96 1.79
CA GLY A 165 -10.39 -34.82 2.66
C GLY A 165 -11.70 -35.25 2.00
N TYR A 166 -12.37 -36.22 2.61
CA TYR A 166 -13.64 -36.77 2.14
C TYR A 166 -14.84 -35.92 2.62
N PRO A 167 -16.02 -36.04 1.99
CA PRO A 167 -17.25 -35.44 2.52
C PRO A 167 -17.44 -35.82 4.00
N GLY A 168 -17.60 -34.82 4.88
CA GLY A 168 -17.71 -35.03 6.33
C GLY A 168 -16.39 -35.16 7.11
N ALA A 169 -15.24 -35.33 6.43
CA ALA A 169 -13.92 -35.49 7.04
C ALA A 169 -12.85 -34.63 6.33
N GLN A 170 -13.06 -33.32 6.33
CA GLN A 170 -12.13 -32.36 5.73
C GLN A 170 -10.84 -32.24 6.54
N LYS A 171 -9.69 -32.21 5.86
CA LYS A 171 -8.42 -31.87 6.51
C LYS A 171 -8.45 -30.41 6.97
N SER A 172 -7.75 -30.14 8.07
CA SER A 172 -7.67 -28.78 8.59
C SER A 172 -6.92 -27.85 7.63
N ALA A 173 -7.28 -26.58 7.59
CA ALA A 173 -6.60 -25.57 6.78
C ALA A 173 -5.08 -25.52 7.06
N ARG A 174 -4.67 -25.75 8.32
CA ARG A 174 -3.26 -25.81 8.72
C ARG A 174 -2.53 -26.99 8.10
N GLN A 175 -3.16 -28.17 8.02
CA GLN A 175 -2.57 -29.35 7.37
C GLN A 175 -2.44 -29.15 5.86
N LEU A 176 -3.44 -28.55 5.22
CA LEU A 176 -3.40 -28.23 3.79
C LEU A 176 -2.31 -27.20 3.48
N GLN A 177 -2.15 -26.18 4.33
CA GLN A 177 -1.08 -25.19 4.22
C GLN A 177 0.31 -25.82 4.37
N ALA A 178 0.50 -26.71 5.35
CA ALA A 178 1.77 -27.39 5.53
C ALA A 178 2.13 -28.29 4.33
N SER A 179 1.14 -29.05 3.81
CA SER A 179 1.36 -29.97 2.69
C SER A 179 1.68 -29.22 1.38
N SER A 180 0.89 -28.21 1.04
CA SER A 180 1.14 -27.36 -0.14
C SER A 180 2.47 -26.62 -0.04
N GLY A 181 2.81 -26.10 1.16
CA GLY A 181 4.07 -25.43 1.40
C GLY A 181 5.28 -26.33 1.19
N LEU A 182 5.21 -27.63 1.54
CA LEU A 182 6.30 -28.58 1.31
C LEU A 182 6.49 -28.87 -0.18
N PHE A 183 5.41 -29.09 -0.93
CA PHE A 183 5.49 -29.30 -2.38
C PHE A 183 6.10 -28.09 -3.10
N PHE A 184 5.73 -26.88 -2.69
CA PHE A 184 6.31 -25.65 -3.23
C PHE A 184 7.83 -25.60 -3.00
N ASP A 185 8.29 -25.86 -1.77
CA ASP A 185 9.71 -25.84 -1.43
C ASP A 185 10.48 -26.93 -2.21
N VAL A 186 9.90 -28.13 -2.36
CA VAL A 186 10.49 -29.24 -3.13
C VAL A 186 10.62 -28.89 -4.61
N PHE A 187 9.56 -28.38 -5.24
CA PHE A 187 9.63 -27.97 -6.64
C PHE A 187 10.66 -26.85 -6.83
N ARG A 188 10.64 -25.82 -5.98
CA ARG A 188 11.63 -24.74 -6.08
C ARG A 188 13.08 -25.23 -5.96
N GLN A 189 13.34 -26.23 -5.12
CA GLN A 189 14.69 -26.75 -4.91
C GLN A 189 15.14 -27.78 -5.96
N TYR A 190 14.25 -28.66 -6.39
CA TYR A 190 14.61 -29.85 -7.19
C TYR A 190 14.02 -29.86 -8.60
N ASP A 191 13.00 -29.04 -8.87
CA ASP A 191 12.35 -28.90 -10.18
C ASP A 191 11.90 -27.43 -10.41
N PRO A 192 12.84 -26.47 -10.50
CA PRO A 192 12.51 -25.05 -10.62
C PRO A 192 11.81 -24.71 -11.94
N ALA A 193 11.84 -25.61 -12.93
CA ALA A 193 11.11 -25.48 -14.20
C ALA A 193 9.69 -26.06 -14.13
N ASN A 194 9.21 -26.48 -12.95
CA ASN A 194 7.88 -27.04 -12.79
C ASN A 194 6.79 -26.04 -13.19
N LEU A 195 5.91 -26.45 -14.10
CA LEU A 195 4.85 -25.58 -14.62
C LEU A 195 3.87 -25.09 -13.54
N LEU A 196 3.67 -25.84 -12.44
CA LEU A 196 2.81 -25.40 -11.34
C LEU A 196 3.46 -24.28 -10.52
N LEU A 197 4.80 -24.26 -10.46
CA LEU A 197 5.56 -23.17 -9.85
C LEU A 197 5.47 -21.93 -10.72
N THR A 198 5.72 -22.07 -12.02
CA THR A 198 5.57 -20.99 -13.01
C THR A 198 4.16 -20.40 -12.99
N GLN A 199 3.13 -21.25 -12.99
CA GLN A 199 1.74 -20.80 -12.90
C GLN A 199 1.47 -20.03 -11.60
N ALA A 200 2.02 -20.47 -10.46
CA ALA A 200 1.83 -19.77 -9.19
C ALA A 200 2.47 -18.37 -9.23
N GLU A 201 3.64 -18.24 -9.82
CA GLU A 201 4.33 -16.96 -10.00
C GLU A 201 3.57 -16.05 -10.97
N GLU A 202 3.15 -16.55 -12.12
CA GLU A 202 2.36 -15.81 -13.11
C GLU A 202 1.01 -15.35 -12.56
N GLU A 203 0.31 -16.17 -11.78
CA GLU A 203 -0.97 -15.80 -11.16
C GLU A 203 -0.79 -14.73 -10.09
N VAL A 204 0.29 -14.76 -9.30
CA VAL A 204 0.61 -13.66 -8.38
C VAL A 204 0.82 -12.36 -9.16
N LEU A 205 1.64 -12.42 -10.22
CA LEU A 205 1.95 -11.25 -11.04
C LEU A 205 0.71 -10.65 -11.70
N ARG A 206 -0.15 -11.50 -12.27
CA ARG A 206 -1.34 -11.06 -12.98
C ARG A 206 -2.45 -10.59 -12.04
N GLN A 207 -2.75 -11.35 -10.98
CA GLN A 207 -3.95 -11.13 -10.16
C GLN A 207 -3.73 -10.24 -8.94
N GLU A 208 -2.55 -10.31 -8.30
CA GLU A 208 -2.28 -9.53 -7.09
C GLU A 208 -1.61 -8.19 -7.38
N LEU A 209 -0.84 -8.13 -8.47
CA LEU A 209 0.04 -7.00 -8.78
C LEU A 209 -0.35 -6.24 -10.04
N GLU A 210 -1.33 -6.75 -10.80
CA GLU A 210 -1.80 -6.16 -12.04
C GLU A 210 -0.61 -5.78 -12.95
N VAL A 211 0.31 -6.73 -13.19
CA VAL A 211 1.63 -6.45 -13.83
C VAL A 211 1.51 -5.69 -15.16
N GLU A 212 0.49 -5.95 -15.97
CA GLU A 212 0.23 -5.22 -17.22
C GLU A 212 -0.06 -3.72 -16.96
N ARG A 213 -0.82 -3.40 -15.90
CA ARG A 213 -1.05 -2.00 -15.48
C ARG A 213 0.19 -1.38 -14.86
N LEU A 214 1.01 -2.16 -14.15
CA LEU A 214 2.29 -1.70 -13.64
C LEU A 214 3.24 -1.34 -14.80
N GLU A 215 3.34 -2.16 -15.84
CA GLU A 215 4.10 -1.89 -17.07
C GLU A 215 3.66 -0.60 -17.75
N GLN A 216 2.36 -0.45 -17.98
CA GLN A 216 1.78 0.76 -18.57
C GLN A 216 2.06 2.00 -17.71
N THR A 217 1.93 1.87 -16.39
CA THR A 217 2.22 2.95 -15.44
C THR A 217 3.69 3.34 -15.49
N MET A 218 4.61 2.37 -15.46
CA MET A 218 6.06 2.61 -15.56
C MET A 218 6.43 3.34 -16.84
N ASN A 219 5.88 2.90 -17.98
CA ASN A 219 6.06 3.57 -19.26
C ASN A 219 5.60 5.04 -19.21
N ARG A 220 4.41 5.26 -18.65
CA ARG A 220 3.82 6.59 -18.47
C ARG A 220 4.70 7.48 -17.58
N LEU A 221 5.17 6.95 -16.45
CA LEU A 221 5.99 7.69 -15.50
C LEU A 221 7.38 8.01 -16.05
N GLN A 222 7.98 7.11 -16.83
CA GLN A 222 9.29 7.31 -17.45
C GLN A 222 9.29 8.51 -18.41
N GLY A 223 8.17 8.81 -19.06
CA GLY A 223 8.00 9.96 -19.96
C GLY A 223 7.58 11.26 -19.27
N ARG A 224 7.25 11.26 -17.98
CA ARG A 224 6.83 12.46 -17.25
C ARG A 224 8.03 13.27 -16.76
N GLN A 225 7.85 14.58 -16.69
CA GLN A 225 8.81 15.43 -16.01
C GLN A 225 8.72 15.19 -14.50
N LEU A 226 9.84 14.83 -13.89
CA LEU A 226 9.88 14.64 -12.45
C LEU A 226 9.94 16.00 -11.73
N ASP A 227 9.03 16.21 -10.79
CA ASP A 227 8.94 17.43 -9.98
C ASP A 227 9.18 17.07 -8.51
N ILE A 228 10.42 17.23 -8.05
CA ILE A 228 10.85 16.83 -6.70
C ILE A 228 10.91 18.04 -5.77
N HIS A 229 10.18 17.97 -4.65
CA HIS A 229 10.18 19.00 -3.62
C HIS A 229 10.74 18.47 -2.29
N GLN A 230 11.68 19.20 -1.69
CA GLN A 230 12.10 18.94 -0.31
C GLN A 230 11.17 19.69 0.65
N VAL A 231 10.34 18.94 1.37
CA VAL A 231 9.32 19.50 2.26
C VAL A 231 9.75 19.40 3.72
N ARG A 232 9.41 20.42 4.52
CA ARG A 232 9.77 20.49 5.94
C ARG A 232 8.76 19.80 6.87
N ARG A 233 7.61 19.41 6.33
CA ARG A 233 6.45 18.89 7.05
C ARG A 233 5.59 18.07 6.10
N THR A 234 4.70 17.26 6.67
CA THR A 234 3.76 16.46 5.89
C THR A 234 2.78 17.38 5.15
N THR A 235 2.74 17.26 3.83
CA THR A 235 1.83 18.02 2.96
C THR A 235 0.41 17.46 3.00
N PRO A 236 -0.59 18.23 2.54
CA PRO A 236 -1.95 17.72 2.35
C PRO A 236 -2.03 16.39 1.58
N LEU A 237 -1.25 16.23 0.49
CA LEU A 237 -1.21 14.97 -0.27
C LEU A 237 -0.41 13.87 0.45
N ALA A 238 0.67 14.19 1.17
CA ALA A 238 1.41 13.20 1.95
C ALA A 238 0.65 12.71 3.19
N PHE A 239 -0.27 13.51 3.74
CA PHE A 239 -0.89 13.23 5.03
C PHE A 239 -1.69 11.93 5.08
N PRO A 240 -2.58 11.61 4.12
CA PRO A 240 -3.28 10.33 4.14
C PRO A 240 -2.37 9.11 3.96
N LEU A 241 -1.26 9.22 3.22
CA LEU A 241 -0.26 8.13 3.11
C LEU A 241 0.38 7.83 4.46
N MET A 242 0.80 8.87 5.16
CA MET A 242 1.34 8.76 6.51
C MET A 242 0.32 8.16 7.50
N VAL A 243 -0.96 8.47 7.34
CA VAL A 243 -2.05 7.87 8.13
C VAL A 243 -2.21 6.37 7.84
N GLU A 244 -2.10 5.94 6.58
CA GLU A 244 -2.12 4.50 6.23
C GLU A 244 -0.95 3.77 6.92
N ARG A 245 0.26 4.34 6.92
CA ARG A 245 1.40 3.76 7.65
C ARG A 245 1.12 3.61 9.14
N PHE A 246 0.50 4.59 9.77
CA PHE A 246 0.18 4.49 11.20
C PHE A 246 -0.87 3.42 11.50
N ARG A 247 -1.80 3.11 10.57
CA ARG A 247 -2.75 2.01 10.74
C ARG A 247 -2.06 0.65 10.75
N GLU A 248 -0.99 0.50 9.98
CA GLU A 248 -0.20 -0.73 9.90
C GLU A 248 0.77 -0.87 11.07
N SER A 249 1.12 0.24 11.73
CA SER A 249 1.96 0.24 12.93
C SER A 249 1.19 -0.17 14.18
N MET A 250 1.81 -1.01 15.02
CA MET A 250 1.29 -1.35 16.34
C MET A 250 1.63 -0.22 17.33
N SER A 251 0.61 0.50 17.81
CA SER A 251 0.75 1.56 18.84
C SER A 251 -0.25 1.39 19.98
N SER A 252 0.15 1.80 21.19
CA SER A 252 -0.73 1.88 22.36
C SER A 252 -1.62 3.13 22.37
N GLU A 253 -1.25 4.15 21.58
CA GLU A 253 -2.04 5.35 21.40
C GLU A 253 -3.20 5.12 20.43
N LYS A 254 -4.37 5.74 20.68
CA LYS A 254 -5.46 5.76 19.71
C LYS A 254 -5.05 6.60 18.50
N LEU A 255 -5.03 5.98 17.32
CA LEU A 255 -4.74 6.65 16.04
C LEU A 255 -5.51 7.97 15.84
N ALA A 256 -6.78 8.03 16.24
CA ALA A 256 -7.60 9.24 16.13
C ALA A 256 -7.11 10.42 16.99
N ASP A 257 -6.49 10.16 18.14
CA ASP A 257 -5.92 11.20 18.99
C ASP A 257 -4.59 11.70 18.39
N ARG A 258 -3.78 10.78 17.83
CA ARG A 258 -2.56 11.12 17.08
C ARG A 258 -2.88 12.01 15.88
N ILE A 259 -3.86 11.62 15.05
CA ILE A 259 -4.30 12.39 13.87
C ILE A 259 -4.73 13.80 14.27
N ARG A 260 -5.56 13.95 15.31
CA ARG A 260 -6.02 15.28 15.78
C ARG A 260 -4.86 16.21 16.15
N ARG A 261 -3.85 15.69 16.87
CA ARG A 261 -2.66 16.48 17.23
C ARG A 261 -1.88 16.93 15.99
N MET A 262 -1.70 16.04 15.02
CA MET A 262 -0.97 16.35 13.79
C MET A 262 -1.70 17.37 12.91
N VAL A 263 -3.02 17.23 12.75
CA VAL A 263 -3.84 18.20 12.02
C VAL A 263 -3.72 19.58 12.65
N ALA A 264 -3.84 19.68 13.99
CA ALA A 264 -3.69 20.96 14.68
C ALA A 264 -2.31 21.62 14.50
N GLU A 265 -1.23 20.82 14.47
CA GLU A 265 0.12 21.32 14.17
C GLU A 265 0.24 21.81 12.72
N LEU A 266 -0.34 21.09 11.77
CA LEU A 266 -0.31 21.44 10.34
C LEU A 266 -1.16 22.68 10.03
N ASP A 267 -2.36 22.80 10.62
CA ASP A 267 -3.23 23.97 10.46
C ASP A 267 -2.54 25.25 10.96
N LYS A 268 -1.89 25.17 12.13
CA LYS A 268 -1.10 26.28 12.65
C LYS A 268 0.03 26.67 11.69
N ALA A 269 0.61 25.70 11.00
CA ALA A 269 1.71 25.92 10.07
C ALA A 269 1.24 26.40 8.68
N ALA A 270 -0.02 26.15 8.32
CA ALA A 270 -0.66 26.59 7.08
C ALA A 270 -1.13 28.06 7.15
N GLY A 271 -1.38 28.57 8.36
CA GLY A 271 -1.81 29.95 8.57
C GLY A 271 -3.33 30.14 8.40
N PRO A 272 -3.83 31.40 8.46
CA PRO A 272 -5.26 31.69 8.34
C PRO A 272 -5.73 31.39 6.90
N GLY A 273 -6.58 30.38 6.76
CA GLY A 273 -7.08 29.91 5.45
C GLY A 273 -7.40 28.42 5.39
N GLY A 274 -6.94 27.62 6.36
CA GLY A 274 -7.33 26.21 6.48
C GLY A 274 -8.81 26.02 6.78
N TYR A 275 -9.37 24.89 6.33
CA TYR A 275 -10.73 24.45 6.68
C TYR A 275 -10.91 24.51 8.21
N GLN A 276 -11.85 25.32 8.70
CA GLN A 276 -12.18 25.35 10.11
C GLN A 276 -13.15 24.21 10.40
N PRO A 277 -12.73 23.15 11.11
CA PRO A 277 -13.63 22.07 11.43
C PRO A 277 -14.78 22.60 12.29
N GLU A 278 -16.00 22.15 12.01
CA GLU A 278 -17.11 22.36 12.93
C GLU A 278 -16.70 21.84 14.31
N ALA A 279 -17.05 22.56 15.38
CA ALA A 279 -16.59 22.28 16.74
C ALA A 279 -16.88 20.83 17.22
N ASN A 280 -17.80 20.11 16.56
CA ASN A 280 -18.20 18.74 16.85
C ASN A 280 -17.89 17.73 15.73
N ALA A 281 -17.09 18.08 14.72
CA ALA A 281 -16.74 17.17 13.64
C ALA A 281 -15.92 15.97 14.18
N SER A 282 -16.50 14.77 14.14
CA SER A 282 -15.81 13.55 14.58
C SER A 282 -14.93 13.00 13.45
N ILE A 283 -13.63 12.85 13.69
CA ILE A 283 -12.74 12.14 12.75
C ILE A 283 -13.12 10.66 12.76
N MET A 284 -13.83 10.21 11.72
CA MET A 284 -14.16 8.81 11.52
C MET A 284 -12.91 8.05 11.05
N VAL A 285 -12.16 7.49 12.00
CA VAL A 285 -11.12 6.51 11.67
C VAL A 285 -11.78 5.14 11.56
N GLU A 286 -11.93 4.66 10.33
CA GLU A 286 -12.44 3.33 10.05
C GLU A 286 -11.53 2.29 10.73
N ARG A 287 -12.03 1.65 11.79
CA ARG A 287 -11.32 0.58 12.49
C ARG A 287 -11.68 -0.75 11.82
N GLU A 288 -10.68 -1.50 11.37
CA GLU A 288 -10.87 -2.93 11.17
C GLU A 288 -11.27 -3.52 12.52
N THR A 289 -12.54 -3.90 12.66
CA THR A 289 -13.00 -4.51 13.91
C THR A 289 -12.26 -5.84 14.09
N ALA A 290 -11.42 -5.91 15.12
CA ALA A 290 -10.76 -7.15 15.48
C ALA A 290 -11.83 -8.25 15.61
N PRO A 291 -11.64 -9.43 15.00
CA PRO A 291 -12.65 -10.48 15.04
C PRO A 291 -12.96 -10.80 16.51
N LYS A 292 -14.25 -10.74 16.88
CA LYS A 292 -14.70 -11.18 18.21
C LYS A 292 -14.13 -12.58 18.42
N ARG A 293 -13.26 -12.74 19.44
CA ARG A 293 -12.71 -14.05 19.81
C ARG A 293 -13.89 -14.99 20.04
N LYS A 294 -14.07 -15.98 19.15
CA LYS A 294 -15.05 -17.04 19.36
C LYS A 294 -14.73 -17.71 20.70
N ALA A 295 -15.75 -17.96 21.51
CA ALA A 295 -15.60 -18.77 22.71
C ALA A 295 -14.98 -20.11 22.30
N ARG A 296 -13.92 -20.54 22.99
CA ARG A 296 -13.34 -21.87 22.76
C ARG A 296 -14.44 -22.90 23.06
N GLN A 297 -14.81 -23.70 22.07
CA GLN A 297 -15.72 -24.82 22.25
C GLN A 297 -14.93 -26.07 22.66
N THR A 298 -15.58 -26.99 23.36
CA THR A 298 -15.09 -28.36 23.58
C THR A 298 -15.21 -29.17 22.28
N LYS A 299 -14.67 -30.39 22.24
CA LYS A 299 -14.81 -31.28 21.06
C LYS A 299 -16.28 -31.58 20.71
N ASP A 300 -17.18 -31.43 21.69
CA ASP A 300 -18.61 -31.71 21.58
C ASP A 300 -19.45 -30.44 21.33
N GLY A 301 -18.81 -29.31 21.01
CA GLY A 301 -19.50 -28.07 20.65
C GLY A 301 -20.00 -27.21 21.81
N THR A 302 -19.85 -27.64 23.06
CA THR A 302 -20.28 -26.87 24.24
C THR A 302 -19.29 -25.74 24.59
N PRO A 303 -19.76 -24.57 25.09
CA PRO A 303 -18.89 -23.46 25.46
C PRO A 303 -17.95 -23.84 26.62
N ARG A 304 -16.64 -23.64 26.46
CA ARG A 304 -15.67 -23.95 27.52
C ARG A 304 -15.74 -22.87 28.60
N LEU A 305 -16.28 -23.21 29.77
CA LEU A 305 -16.36 -22.33 30.95
C LEU A 305 -14.96 -21.77 31.29
N ARG A 306 -14.86 -20.44 31.39
CA ARG A 306 -13.63 -19.77 31.86
C ARG A 306 -13.41 -20.15 33.32
N LYS A 307 -12.29 -20.79 33.64
CA LYS A 307 -11.87 -21.00 35.05
C LYS A 307 -11.76 -19.62 35.73
N PRO A 308 -12.30 -19.42 36.93
CA PRO A 308 -12.12 -18.18 37.67
C PRO A 308 -10.63 -17.95 37.92
N LYS A 309 -10.17 -16.71 37.71
CA LYS A 309 -8.82 -16.30 38.11
C LYS A 309 -8.73 -16.50 39.63
N ARG A 310 -7.75 -17.26 40.09
CA ARG A 310 -7.37 -17.24 41.51
C ARG A 310 -6.93 -15.80 41.84
N ALA A 311 -7.57 -15.20 42.82
CA ALA A 311 -7.15 -13.94 43.43
C ALA A 311 -5.79 -14.16 44.14
N PRO A 312 -4.96 -13.09 44.28
CA PRO A 312 -3.59 -13.18 44.78
C PRO A 312 -3.47 -13.72 46.20
#